data_AF-A0A849FX63-F1
#
_entry.id   AF-A0A849FX63-F1
#
_cell.length_a   1.000
_cell.length_b   1.000
_cell.length_c   1.000
_cell.angle_alpha   90.00
_cell.angle_beta   90.00
_cell.angle_gamma   90.00
#
_symmetry.space_group_name_H-M   'P 1'
#
loop_
_entity.id
_entity.type
_entity.pdbx_description
1 polymer ?
#
loop_
_entity_poly.entity_id
_entity_poly.type
_entity_poly.pdbx_seq_one_letter_code
_entity_poly.pdbx_strand_id
1 'polypeptide(L)'
;MNTPYLVPVPELYVSYDSAQKLKLEAADLPSLDLTPRQICDLELLMNGGFNPLKGFLSQEDYDSVVETMRLADGTLWPMPITLDVTEAFAEEVGPGQDIALRDQEGVILAIMSITDKWTPNKAREAEKVFGADDSAHPAVNYLHNQAGKIYLGGPITGIQQPVHYDFRGRRDTPNELRAYFRKMGWRRVVAFQTRNPLHRAHQELTFRAAKEAQANLLIHPVVGLTKPGDIDHFTRVRCYEAVLDQYPSTTTSMSLLNLAMRMAGPREAVWHGLIRKNHGCTHFIVGRDHAGPGKNSQGEDFYGPYDAQDLFRKHQDEIGIEMV
;
A
#
# COMPACT_ATOMS: atom_id res chain seq x y z
N MET A 1 3.49 29.01 -8.93
CA MET A 1 4.36 28.06 -8.19
C MET A 1 3.81 26.67 -8.42
N ASN A 2 4.63 25.78 -8.98
CA ASN A 2 4.22 24.42 -9.33
C ASN A 2 4.15 23.59 -8.04
N THR A 3 2.97 23.14 -7.62
CA THR A 3 2.81 22.27 -6.43
C THR A 3 2.95 20.81 -6.88
N PRO A 4 4.11 20.16 -6.66
CA PRO A 4 4.35 18.80 -7.18
C PRO A 4 3.33 17.77 -6.70
N TYR A 5 2.72 18.02 -5.53
CA TYR A 5 1.66 17.20 -4.93
C TYR A 5 0.30 17.26 -5.64
N LEU A 6 0.14 18.13 -6.65
CA LEU A 6 -1.09 18.24 -7.45
C LEU A 6 -0.91 17.78 -8.91
N VAL A 7 0.33 17.47 -9.32
CA VAL A 7 0.63 16.92 -10.64
C VAL A 7 0.21 15.45 -10.67
N PRO A 8 -0.43 14.95 -11.74
CA PRO A 8 -0.76 13.52 -11.84
C PRO A 8 0.47 12.63 -11.64
N VAL A 9 0.32 11.53 -10.91
CA VAL A 9 1.34 10.48 -10.80
C VAL A 9 1.18 9.50 -11.97
N PRO A 10 2.29 8.93 -12.48
CA PRO A 10 2.22 7.89 -13.49
C PRO A 10 1.42 6.67 -13.01
N GLU A 11 0.50 6.21 -13.86
CA GLU A 11 -0.24 4.96 -13.72
C GLU A 11 0.33 3.91 -14.68
N LEU A 12 0.00 2.64 -14.45
CA LEU A 12 0.42 1.52 -15.30
C LEU A 12 -0.73 0.99 -16.18
N TYR A 13 -1.85 1.70 -16.23
CA TYR A 13 -2.96 1.38 -17.13
C TYR A 13 -2.62 1.71 -18.57
N VAL A 14 -2.99 0.82 -19.48
CA VAL A 14 -2.96 1.10 -20.92
C VAL A 14 -4.18 1.90 -21.36
N SER A 15 -4.14 2.40 -22.60
CA SER A 15 -5.30 3.03 -23.21
C SER A 15 -6.49 2.06 -23.32
N TYR A 16 -7.71 2.59 -23.41
CA TYR A 16 -8.92 1.77 -23.56
C TYR A 16 -8.85 0.80 -24.74
N ASP A 17 -8.39 1.26 -25.91
CA ASP A 17 -8.27 0.42 -27.11
C ASP A 17 -7.22 -0.68 -26.92
N SER A 18 -6.09 -0.34 -26.29
CA SER A 18 -5.06 -1.32 -25.93
C SER A 18 -5.58 -2.34 -24.92
N ALA A 19 -6.38 -1.93 -23.94
CA ALA A 19 -6.96 -2.82 -22.93
C ALA A 19 -7.88 -3.86 -23.57
N GLN A 20 -8.74 -3.47 -24.52
CA GLN A 20 -9.62 -4.42 -25.22
C GLN A 20 -8.81 -5.48 -25.98
N LYS A 21 -7.74 -5.05 -26.66
CA LYS A 21 -6.85 -5.96 -27.39
C LYS A 21 -6.09 -6.90 -26.44
N LEU A 22 -5.42 -6.35 -25.43
CA LEU A 22 -4.65 -7.13 -24.46
C LEU A 22 -5.51 -8.11 -23.68
N LYS A 23 -6.78 -7.78 -23.42
CA LYS A 23 -7.71 -8.71 -22.75
C LYS A 23 -7.97 -9.98 -23.56
N LEU A 24 -8.00 -9.87 -24.89
CA LEU A 24 -8.13 -11.03 -25.78
C LEU A 24 -6.82 -11.84 -25.82
N GLU A 25 -5.67 -11.15 -25.94
CA GLU A 25 -4.35 -11.80 -25.96
C GLU A 25 -4.04 -12.50 -24.63
N ALA A 26 -4.40 -11.88 -23.50
CA ALA A 26 -4.21 -12.42 -22.17
C ALA A 26 -5.04 -13.67 -21.86
N ALA A 27 -6.09 -13.96 -22.64
CA ALA A 27 -6.91 -15.15 -22.45
C ALA A 27 -6.13 -16.44 -22.79
N ASP A 28 -5.12 -16.36 -23.64
CA ASP A 28 -4.28 -17.49 -24.05
C ASP A 28 -2.98 -17.61 -23.22
N LEU A 29 -2.72 -16.67 -22.32
CA LEU A 29 -1.54 -16.69 -21.44
C LEU A 29 -1.73 -17.63 -20.25
N PRO A 30 -0.64 -18.21 -19.71
CA PRO A 30 -0.67 -18.80 -18.38
C PRO A 30 -1.21 -17.77 -17.38
N SER A 31 -2.21 -18.17 -16.61
CA SER A 31 -2.97 -17.26 -15.76
C SER A 31 -2.80 -17.61 -14.29
N LEU A 32 -2.58 -16.59 -13.46
CA LEU A 32 -2.51 -16.70 -12.02
C LEU A 32 -3.73 -16.01 -11.38
N ASP A 33 -4.47 -16.75 -10.57
CA ASP A 33 -5.52 -16.17 -9.72
C ASP A 33 -4.88 -15.59 -8.47
N LEU A 34 -5.00 -14.29 -8.30
CA LEU A 34 -4.33 -13.55 -7.22
C LEU A 34 -5.00 -13.75 -5.87
N THR A 35 -4.17 -13.78 -4.83
CA THR A 35 -4.65 -13.71 -3.45
C THR A 35 -5.21 -12.31 -3.14
N PRO A 36 -6.08 -12.16 -2.11
CA PRO A 36 -6.55 -10.84 -1.69
C PRO A 36 -5.43 -9.84 -1.39
N ARG A 37 -4.28 -10.32 -0.87
CA ARG A 37 -3.11 -9.47 -0.60
C ARG A 37 -2.49 -8.97 -1.90
N GLN A 38 -2.28 -9.88 -2.86
CA GLN A 38 -1.71 -9.54 -4.16
C GLN A 38 -2.63 -8.63 -4.98
N ILE A 39 -3.96 -8.75 -4.86
CA ILE A 39 -4.91 -7.83 -5.49
C ILE A 39 -4.76 -6.41 -4.92
N CYS A 40 -4.64 -6.25 -3.60
CA CYS A 40 -4.39 -4.93 -2.98
C CYS A 40 -3.08 -4.32 -3.49
N ASP A 41 -2.02 -5.12 -3.59
CA ASP A 41 -0.73 -4.65 -4.09
C ASP A 41 -0.79 -4.30 -5.58
N LEU A 42 -1.41 -5.15 -6.40
CA LEU A 42 -1.59 -4.91 -7.84
C LEU A 42 -2.38 -3.63 -8.08
N GLU A 43 -3.45 -3.37 -7.33
CA GLU A 43 -4.23 -2.14 -7.45
C GLU A 43 -3.38 -0.89 -7.23
N LEU A 44 -2.56 -0.88 -6.17
CA LEU A 44 -1.70 0.26 -5.84
C LEU A 44 -0.49 0.38 -6.76
N LEU A 45 0.00 -0.71 -7.35
CA LEU A 45 0.96 -0.65 -8.45
C LEU A 45 0.33 0.03 -9.67
N MET A 46 -0.85 -0.42 -10.09
CA MET A 46 -1.48 0.05 -11.33
C MET A 46 -1.95 1.51 -11.25
N ASN A 47 -2.54 1.92 -10.12
CA ASN A 47 -3.09 3.28 -9.95
C ASN A 47 -2.05 4.34 -9.54
N GLY A 48 -0.77 3.97 -9.44
CA GLY A 48 0.31 4.88 -9.06
C GLY A 48 0.47 5.11 -7.55
N GLY A 49 -0.30 4.42 -6.71
CA GLY A 49 -0.18 4.47 -5.24
C GLY A 49 1.21 4.03 -4.76
N PHE A 50 1.85 3.12 -5.50
CA PHE A 50 3.22 2.64 -5.27
C PHE A 50 4.27 3.24 -6.21
N ASN A 51 3.98 4.35 -6.90
CA ASN A 51 5.00 5.05 -7.68
C ASN A 51 6.26 5.31 -6.80
N PRO A 52 7.47 4.97 -7.26
CA PRO A 52 7.87 4.75 -8.66
C PRO A 52 7.78 3.31 -9.20
N LEU A 53 7.32 2.34 -8.41
CA LEU A 53 7.29 0.94 -8.83
C LEU A 53 6.55 0.75 -10.17
N LYS A 54 7.09 -0.15 -11.00
CA LYS A 54 6.54 -0.50 -12.32
C LYS A 54 5.93 -1.90 -12.38
N GLY A 55 5.93 -2.60 -11.26
CA GLY A 55 5.42 -3.95 -11.12
C GLY A 55 5.87 -4.57 -9.81
N PHE A 56 5.77 -5.89 -9.72
CA PHE A 56 6.32 -6.63 -8.58
C PHE A 56 7.84 -6.61 -8.64
N LEU A 57 8.49 -6.49 -7.49
CA LEU A 57 9.94 -6.27 -7.40
C LEU A 57 10.71 -7.40 -8.10
N SER A 58 11.75 -7.03 -8.84
CA SER A 58 12.79 -7.96 -9.29
C SER A 58 13.52 -8.58 -8.10
N GLN A 59 14.33 -9.62 -8.31
CA GLN A 59 15.13 -10.19 -7.23
C GLN A 59 16.13 -9.16 -6.67
N GLU A 60 16.74 -8.36 -7.55
CA GLU A 60 17.71 -7.33 -7.18
C GLU A 60 17.06 -6.23 -6.32
N ASP A 61 15.90 -5.71 -6.75
CA ASP A 61 15.15 -4.73 -5.97
C ASP A 61 14.68 -5.30 -4.64
N TYR A 62 14.19 -6.55 -4.62
CA TYR A 62 13.77 -7.22 -3.41
C TYR A 62 14.91 -7.34 -2.40
N ASP A 63 16.08 -7.84 -2.83
CA ASP A 63 17.25 -8.00 -1.97
C ASP A 63 17.70 -6.64 -1.40
N SER A 64 17.71 -5.60 -2.23
CA SER A 64 18.06 -4.24 -1.81
C SER A 64 17.04 -3.66 -0.82
N VAL A 65 15.75 -3.86 -1.04
CA VAL A 65 14.66 -3.38 -0.17
C VAL A 65 14.72 -4.05 1.19
N VAL A 66 14.93 -5.36 1.22
CA VAL A 66 15.07 -6.14 2.46
C VAL A 66 16.24 -5.61 3.27
N GLU A 67 17.40 -5.40 2.66
CA GLU A 67 18.61 -5.00 3.39
C GLU A 67 18.68 -3.50 3.73
N THR A 68 18.24 -2.63 2.83
CA THR A 68 18.56 -1.19 2.90
C THR A 68 17.36 -0.26 2.83
N MET A 69 16.14 -0.79 2.65
CA MET A 69 14.93 -0.01 2.35
C MET A 69 15.06 0.84 1.07
N ARG A 70 15.81 0.35 0.09
CA ARG A 70 15.97 1.03 -1.20
C ARG A 70 15.78 0.04 -2.34
N LEU A 71 15.29 0.54 -3.47
CA LEU A 71 15.38 -0.17 -4.74
C LEU A 71 16.85 -0.27 -5.18
N ALA A 72 17.14 -1.07 -6.19
CA ALA A 72 18.49 -1.25 -6.71
C ALA A 72 19.11 0.08 -7.20
N ASP A 73 18.28 1.00 -7.71
CA ASP A 73 18.69 2.33 -8.15
C ASP A 73 18.93 3.34 -6.99
N GLY A 74 18.73 2.91 -5.75
CA GLY A 74 18.90 3.74 -4.54
C GLY A 74 17.64 4.50 -4.10
N THR A 75 16.54 4.43 -4.85
CA THR A 75 15.29 5.09 -4.48
C THR A 75 14.72 4.49 -3.19
N LEU A 76 14.29 5.34 -2.26
CA LEU A 76 13.69 4.91 -0.99
C LEU A 76 12.42 4.09 -1.23
N TRP A 77 12.43 2.84 -0.76
CA TRP A 77 11.27 1.95 -0.76
C TRP A 77 11.40 0.91 0.36
N PRO A 78 10.58 1.00 1.43
CA PRO A 78 10.85 0.25 2.67
C PRO A 78 10.21 -1.15 2.75
N MET A 79 9.33 -1.52 1.82
CA MET A 79 8.48 -2.73 1.93
C MET A 79 8.59 -3.63 0.69
N PRO A 80 8.89 -4.94 0.81
CA PRO A 80 8.89 -5.83 -0.35
C PRO A 80 7.48 -6.00 -0.93
N ILE A 81 7.33 -5.73 -2.23
CA ILE A 81 6.10 -5.93 -3.00
C ILE A 81 6.36 -7.02 -4.04
N THR A 82 6.10 -8.27 -3.69
CA THR A 82 6.46 -9.44 -4.49
C THR A 82 5.22 -10.22 -4.92
N LEU A 83 5.33 -10.94 -6.04
CA LEU A 83 4.31 -11.90 -6.47
C LEU A 83 4.77 -13.31 -6.11
N ASP A 84 4.25 -13.83 -5.00
CA ASP A 84 4.52 -15.19 -4.56
C ASP A 84 3.59 -16.22 -5.22
N VAL A 85 4.15 -17.33 -5.68
CA VAL A 85 3.43 -18.40 -6.36
C VAL A 85 3.80 -19.78 -5.80
N THR A 86 2.97 -20.77 -6.12
CA THR A 86 3.25 -22.18 -5.79
C THR A 86 4.40 -22.72 -6.65
N GLU A 87 5.08 -23.77 -6.19
CA GLU A 87 6.09 -24.47 -6.99
C GLU A 87 5.51 -25.00 -8.30
N ALA A 88 4.29 -25.56 -8.24
CA ALA A 88 3.61 -26.09 -9.41
C ALA A 88 3.39 -25.02 -10.50
N PHE A 89 2.89 -23.84 -10.14
CA PHE A 89 2.73 -22.75 -11.12
C PHE A 89 4.11 -22.24 -11.60
N ALA A 90 5.08 -22.13 -10.71
CA ALA A 90 6.44 -21.70 -11.06
C ALA A 90 7.18 -22.67 -12.00
N GLU A 91 6.79 -23.93 -12.08
CA GLU A 91 7.34 -24.91 -13.04
C GLU A 91 6.81 -24.66 -14.46
N GLU A 92 5.60 -24.13 -14.59
CA GLU A 92 4.94 -23.85 -15.88
C GLU A 92 5.43 -22.56 -16.54
N VAL A 93 5.97 -21.64 -15.74
CA VAL A 93 6.36 -20.29 -16.20
C VAL A 93 7.85 -19.98 -15.94
N GLY A 94 8.42 -19.05 -16.69
CA GLY A 94 9.81 -18.62 -16.50
C GLY A 94 10.11 -17.21 -17.01
N PRO A 95 11.31 -16.68 -16.72
CA PRO A 95 11.74 -15.39 -17.22
C PRO A 95 11.61 -15.26 -18.75
N GLY A 96 11.16 -14.09 -19.21
CA GLY A 96 10.88 -13.80 -20.62
C GLY A 96 9.47 -14.17 -21.09
N GLN A 97 8.62 -14.71 -20.21
CA GLN A 97 7.22 -15.01 -20.51
C GLN A 97 6.28 -13.99 -19.87
N ASP A 98 5.12 -13.82 -20.51
CA ASP A 98 4.01 -13.03 -19.98
C ASP A 98 2.99 -13.93 -19.30
N ILE A 99 2.46 -13.48 -18.16
CA ILE A 99 1.37 -14.15 -17.44
C ILE A 99 0.19 -13.19 -17.26
N ALA A 100 -1.03 -13.73 -17.31
CA ALA A 100 -2.24 -13.00 -16.99
C ALA A 100 -2.49 -13.04 -15.47
N LEU A 101 -2.70 -11.88 -14.85
CA LEU A 101 -3.06 -11.76 -13.45
C LEU A 101 -4.57 -11.55 -13.33
N ARG A 102 -5.26 -12.46 -12.62
CA ARG A 102 -6.71 -12.46 -12.49
C ARG A 102 -7.15 -12.23 -11.06
N ASP A 103 -8.35 -11.70 -10.88
CA ASP A 103 -9.02 -11.75 -9.59
C ASP A 103 -9.69 -13.12 -9.34
N GLN A 104 -10.35 -13.24 -8.19
CA GLN A 104 -11.03 -14.47 -7.78
C GLN A 104 -12.28 -14.80 -8.62
N GLU A 105 -12.80 -13.85 -9.38
CA GLU A 105 -13.91 -14.05 -10.32
C GLU A 105 -13.41 -14.45 -11.72
N GLY A 106 -12.09 -14.59 -11.92
CA GLY A 106 -11.45 -14.92 -13.19
C GLY A 106 -11.28 -13.73 -14.13
N VAL A 107 -11.48 -12.51 -13.62
CA VAL A 107 -11.37 -11.28 -14.41
C VAL A 107 -9.89 -10.91 -14.56
N ILE A 108 -9.41 -10.82 -15.80
CA ILE A 108 -8.02 -10.43 -16.10
C ILE A 108 -7.78 -8.96 -15.75
N LEU A 109 -6.97 -8.68 -14.75
CA LEU A 109 -6.67 -7.34 -14.27
C LEU A 109 -5.44 -6.73 -14.96
N ALA A 110 -4.40 -7.54 -15.16
CA ALA A 110 -3.13 -7.10 -15.71
C ALA A 110 -2.40 -8.24 -16.43
N ILE A 111 -1.38 -7.88 -17.22
CA ILE A 111 -0.34 -8.79 -17.68
C ILE A 111 0.95 -8.45 -16.92
N MET A 112 1.70 -9.47 -16.51
CA MET A 112 3.03 -9.29 -15.95
C MET A 112 4.05 -9.98 -16.84
N SER A 113 5.11 -9.27 -17.21
CA SER A 113 6.26 -9.84 -17.92
C SER A 113 7.30 -10.31 -16.90
N ILE A 114 7.54 -11.61 -16.82
CA ILE A 114 8.44 -12.18 -15.81
C ILE A 114 9.89 -11.85 -16.19
N THR A 115 10.59 -11.13 -15.32
CA THR A 115 12.04 -10.89 -15.44
C THR A 115 12.85 -11.81 -14.53
N ASP A 116 12.28 -12.16 -13.38
CA ASP A 116 12.98 -12.91 -12.32
C ASP A 116 12.08 -14.01 -11.76
N LYS A 117 12.70 -15.13 -11.40
CA LYS A 117 12.05 -16.25 -10.70
C LYS A 117 13.03 -16.83 -9.69
N TRP A 118 12.73 -16.71 -8.39
CA TRP A 118 13.67 -17.13 -7.34
C TRP A 118 12.95 -17.66 -6.10
N THR A 119 13.71 -18.40 -5.27
CA THR A 119 13.28 -18.83 -3.94
C THR A 119 13.84 -17.85 -2.90
N PRO A 120 13.00 -17.05 -2.22
CA PRO A 120 13.47 -16.10 -1.21
C PRO A 120 13.89 -16.82 0.09
N ASN A 121 14.84 -16.21 0.82
CA ASN A 121 15.08 -16.57 2.21
C ASN A 121 14.05 -15.85 3.10
N LYS A 122 12.95 -16.53 3.42
CA LYS A 122 11.84 -16.00 4.22
C LYS A 122 12.25 -15.63 5.65
N ALA A 123 13.18 -16.35 6.26
CA ALA A 123 13.70 -16.02 7.60
C ALA A 123 14.47 -14.68 7.57
N ARG A 124 15.31 -14.48 6.54
CA ARG A 124 16.02 -13.21 6.33
C ARG A 124 15.04 -12.05 6.15
N GLU A 125 14.00 -12.23 5.34
CA GLU A 125 12.95 -11.21 5.17
C GLU A 125 12.25 -10.91 6.49
N ALA A 126 11.91 -11.95 7.26
CA ALA A 126 11.24 -11.80 8.54
C ALA A 126 12.05 -10.95 9.53
N GLU A 127 13.33 -11.27 9.72
CA GLU A 127 14.22 -10.53 10.61
C GLU A 127 14.44 -9.09 10.12
N LYS A 128 14.71 -8.90 8.83
CA LYS A 128 15.12 -7.60 8.28
C LYS A 128 13.95 -6.63 8.10
N VAL A 129 12.78 -7.13 7.72
CA VAL A 129 11.60 -6.32 7.40
C VAL A 129 10.66 -6.18 8.60
N PHE A 130 10.46 -7.25 9.37
CA PHE A 130 9.52 -7.29 10.50
C PHE A 130 10.21 -7.31 11.87
N GLY A 131 11.55 -7.19 11.90
CA GLY A 131 12.36 -7.07 13.12
C GLY A 131 12.71 -8.39 13.80
N ALA A 132 11.94 -9.46 13.57
CA ALA A 132 12.18 -10.78 14.12
C ALA A 132 11.52 -11.87 13.28
N ASP A 133 12.11 -13.07 13.24
CA ASP A 133 11.46 -14.28 12.71
C ASP A 133 10.54 -14.92 13.76
N ASP A 134 9.53 -14.17 14.20
CA ASP A 134 8.54 -14.61 15.20
C ASP A 134 7.14 -14.69 14.56
N SER A 135 6.55 -15.88 14.56
CA SER A 135 5.21 -16.14 14.02
C SER A 135 4.07 -15.45 14.80
N ALA A 136 4.33 -14.87 15.97
CA ALA A 136 3.37 -13.95 16.61
C ALA A 136 3.17 -12.66 15.79
N HIS A 137 4.14 -12.28 14.94
CA HIS A 137 4.01 -11.18 14.01
C HIS A 137 3.11 -11.59 12.83
N PRO A 138 1.99 -10.89 12.56
CA PRO A 138 1.03 -11.30 11.54
C PRO A 138 1.63 -11.47 10.13
N ALA A 139 2.55 -10.59 9.71
CA ALA A 139 3.23 -10.73 8.43
C ALA A 139 4.25 -11.87 8.39
N VAL A 140 4.93 -12.20 9.48
CA VAL A 140 5.85 -13.35 9.55
C VAL A 140 5.07 -14.65 9.48
N ASN A 141 3.94 -14.73 10.20
CA ASN A 141 3.02 -15.85 10.09
C ASN A 141 2.51 -16.03 8.66
N TYR A 142 2.09 -14.95 8.00
CA TYR A 142 1.68 -15.01 6.59
C TYR A 142 2.84 -15.48 5.70
N LEU A 143 4.04 -14.93 5.88
CA LEU A 143 5.21 -15.21 5.06
C LEU A 143 5.54 -16.71 5.06
N HIS A 144 5.55 -17.35 6.23
CA HIS A 144 5.88 -18.78 6.35
C HIS A 144 4.71 -19.71 6.02
N ASN A 145 3.48 -19.35 6.40
CA ASN A 145 2.36 -20.29 6.39
C ASN A 145 1.36 -20.08 5.24
N GLN A 146 1.41 -18.95 4.53
CA GLN A 146 0.46 -18.63 3.45
C GLN A 146 1.14 -18.26 2.15
N ALA A 147 2.24 -17.50 2.20
CA ALA A 147 2.91 -17.05 0.99
C ALA A 147 3.50 -18.25 0.22
N GLY A 148 3.41 -18.19 -1.11
CA GLY A 148 4.07 -19.10 -2.04
C GLY A 148 5.57 -19.22 -1.80
N LYS A 149 6.16 -20.29 -2.35
CA LYS A 149 7.59 -20.59 -2.16
C LYS A 149 8.48 -19.88 -3.17
N ILE A 150 7.96 -19.56 -4.35
CA ILE A 150 8.70 -18.94 -5.43
C ILE A 150 8.18 -17.53 -5.63
N TYR A 151 9.07 -16.56 -5.79
CA TYR A 151 8.73 -15.19 -6.13
C TYR A 151 8.99 -14.95 -7.61
N LEU A 152 8.04 -14.27 -8.25
CA LEU A 152 8.14 -13.75 -9.60
C LEU A 152 8.30 -12.23 -9.52
N GLY A 153 9.23 -11.71 -10.29
CA GLY A 153 9.51 -10.27 -10.40
C GLY A 153 9.35 -9.81 -11.84
N GLY A 154 8.97 -8.54 -12.01
CA GLY A 154 8.82 -7.95 -13.34
C GLY A 154 7.75 -6.87 -13.46
N PRO A 155 7.78 -6.09 -14.55
CA PRO A 155 6.85 -5.01 -14.80
C PRO A 155 5.43 -5.52 -15.06
N ILE A 156 4.44 -4.68 -14.73
CA ILE A 156 3.03 -4.95 -14.99
C ILE A 156 2.48 -3.99 -16.04
N THR A 157 1.54 -4.49 -16.83
CA THR A 157 0.71 -3.74 -17.76
C THR A 157 -0.73 -3.86 -17.30
N GLY A 158 -1.28 -2.78 -16.75
CA GLY A 158 -2.64 -2.76 -16.21
C GLY A 158 -3.69 -2.71 -17.31
N ILE A 159 -4.64 -3.65 -17.30
CA ILE A 159 -5.74 -3.75 -18.27
C ILE A 159 -7.00 -3.12 -17.70
N GLN A 160 -7.36 -3.47 -16.46
CA GLN A 160 -8.53 -2.93 -15.78
C GLN A 160 -8.36 -2.91 -14.26
N GLN A 161 -9.12 -2.03 -13.61
CA GLN A 161 -9.14 -1.91 -12.16
C GLN A 161 -9.87 -3.10 -11.52
N PRO A 162 -9.43 -3.56 -10.33
CA PRO A 162 -10.24 -4.44 -9.50
C PRO A 162 -11.60 -3.81 -9.19
N VAL A 163 -12.67 -4.59 -9.28
CA VAL A 163 -14.01 -4.08 -9.03
C VAL A 163 -14.33 -4.15 -7.55
N HIS A 164 -14.57 -3.00 -6.93
CA HIS A 164 -15.09 -2.91 -5.56
C HIS A 164 -16.59 -2.60 -5.62
N TYR A 165 -17.42 -3.44 -4.99
CA TYR A 165 -18.88 -3.22 -4.93
C TYR A 165 -19.29 -2.37 -3.73
N ASP A 166 -18.47 -2.33 -2.69
CA ASP A 166 -18.67 -1.57 -1.46
C ASP A 166 -18.07 -0.17 -1.53
N PHE A 167 -18.79 0.81 -0.98
CA PHE A 167 -18.32 2.18 -0.76
C PHE A 167 -17.64 2.85 -1.97
N ARG A 168 -18.09 2.56 -3.19
CA ARG A 168 -17.49 3.05 -4.46
C ARG A 168 -17.19 4.55 -4.47
N GLY A 169 -18.14 5.36 -3.99
CA GLY A 169 -17.99 6.83 -3.93
C GLY A 169 -16.98 7.34 -2.90
N ARG A 170 -16.27 6.45 -2.21
CA ARG A 170 -15.21 6.79 -1.24
C ARG A 170 -13.88 6.13 -1.57
N ARG A 171 -13.73 5.48 -2.72
CA ARG A 171 -12.46 4.87 -3.15
C ARG A 171 -11.89 5.73 -4.25
N ASP A 172 -10.92 6.57 -3.92
CA ASP A 172 -10.28 7.45 -4.88
C ASP A 172 -8.85 6.96 -5.15
N THR A 173 -8.50 6.89 -6.43
CA THR A 173 -7.12 6.72 -6.88
C THR A 173 -6.28 7.95 -6.50
N PRO A 174 -4.93 7.83 -6.52
CA PRO A 174 -4.04 8.96 -6.34
C PRO A 174 -4.37 10.18 -7.22
N ASN A 175 -4.70 9.94 -8.50
CA ASN A 175 -4.99 11.00 -9.45
C ASN A 175 -6.38 11.62 -9.27
N GLU A 176 -7.37 10.84 -8.82
CA GLU A 176 -8.68 11.35 -8.42
C GLU A 176 -8.58 12.25 -7.18
N LEU A 177 -7.82 11.86 -6.15
CA LEU A 177 -7.57 12.73 -4.98
C LEU A 177 -6.83 14.01 -5.36
N ARG A 178 -5.80 13.93 -6.21
CA ARG A 178 -5.07 15.12 -6.69
C ARG A 178 -5.98 16.05 -7.50
N ALA A 179 -6.88 15.50 -8.33
CA ALA A 179 -7.87 16.28 -9.05
C ALA A 179 -8.88 16.92 -8.09
N TYR A 180 -9.36 16.18 -7.09
CA TYR A 180 -10.23 16.67 -6.03
C TYR A 180 -9.57 17.83 -5.25
N PHE A 181 -8.32 17.67 -4.81
CA PHE A 181 -7.60 18.73 -4.10
C PHE A 181 -7.44 19.99 -4.95
N ARG A 182 -7.12 19.86 -6.24
CA ARG A 182 -7.10 21.02 -7.16
C ARG A 182 -8.47 21.70 -7.27
N LYS A 183 -9.53 20.91 -7.47
CA LYS A 183 -10.91 21.41 -7.59
C LYS A 183 -11.35 22.17 -6.34
N MET A 184 -10.99 21.67 -5.16
CA MET A 184 -11.31 22.29 -3.88
C MET A 184 -10.35 23.41 -3.46
N GLY A 185 -9.28 23.65 -4.24
CA GLY A 185 -8.24 24.63 -3.90
C GLY A 185 -7.36 24.23 -2.72
N TRP A 186 -7.33 22.95 -2.35
CA TRP A 186 -6.53 22.42 -1.26
C TRP A 186 -5.05 22.36 -1.66
N ARG A 187 -4.20 23.06 -0.91
CA ARG A 187 -2.74 23.14 -1.15
C ARG A 187 -1.90 22.41 -0.11
N ARG A 188 -2.38 22.41 1.14
CA ARG A 188 -1.81 21.63 2.25
C ARG A 188 -2.87 20.65 2.70
N VAL A 189 -2.52 19.37 2.69
CA VAL A 189 -3.37 18.26 3.11
C VAL A 189 -2.57 17.39 4.07
N VAL A 190 -3.13 17.19 5.27
CA VAL A 190 -2.65 16.25 6.30
C VAL A 190 -3.45 14.96 6.15
N ALA A 191 -2.75 13.84 5.96
CA ALA A 191 -3.38 12.53 5.94
C ALA A 191 -3.34 11.85 7.31
N PHE A 192 -4.47 11.26 7.68
CA PHE A 192 -4.61 10.41 8.86
C PHE A 192 -4.83 8.95 8.45
N GLN A 193 -3.85 8.09 8.74
CA GLN A 193 -3.94 6.64 8.60
C GLN A 193 -4.74 6.06 9.76
N THR A 194 -5.67 5.14 9.48
CA THR A 194 -6.24 4.29 10.51
C THR A 194 -6.74 2.95 9.96
N ARG A 195 -6.71 1.94 10.83
CA ARG A 195 -7.40 0.65 10.64
C ARG A 195 -8.45 0.39 11.72
N ASN A 196 -8.61 1.31 12.67
CA ASN A 196 -9.50 1.20 13.83
C ASN A 196 -10.58 2.29 13.78
N PRO A 197 -11.74 2.11 14.45
CA PRO A 197 -12.72 3.19 14.59
C PRO A 197 -12.14 4.47 15.19
N LEU A 198 -12.72 5.61 14.80
CA LEU A 198 -12.33 6.91 15.32
C LEU A 198 -13.05 7.20 16.64
N HIS A 199 -12.29 7.29 17.73
CA HIS A 199 -12.77 7.83 19.00
C HIS A 199 -12.48 9.33 19.12
N ARG A 200 -13.02 9.98 20.16
CA ARG A 200 -12.83 11.43 20.38
C ARG A 200 -11.37 11.85 20.43
N ALA A 201 -10.49 11.01 20.98
CA ALA A 201 -9.05 11.28 21.01
C ALA A 201 -8.45 11.41 19.59
N HIS A 202 -8.84 10.52 18.66
CA HIS A 202 -8.39 10.60 17.26
C HIS A 202 -8.93 11.85 16.57
N GLN A 203 -10.17 12.24 16.86
CA GLN A 203 -10.77 13.46 16.32
C GLN A 203 -10.04 14.73 16.78
N GLU A 204 -9.75 14.85 18.07
CA GLU A 204 -8.99 15.99 18.58
C GLU A 204 -7.56 16.02 18.02
N LEU A 205 -6.94 14.85 17.89
CA LEU A 205 -5.60 14.72 17.32
C LEU A 205 -5.55 15.19 15.87
N THR A 206 -6.46 14.73 15.02
CA THR A 206 -6.48 15.12 13.61
C THR A 206 -6.81 16.60 13.42
N PHE A 207 -7.66 17.17 14.27
CA PHE A 207 -7.90 18.62 14.27
C PHE A 207 -6.69 19.44 14.67
N ARG A 208 -5.97 19.02 15.71
CA ARG A 208 -4.74 19.70 16.14
C ARG A 208 -3.69 19.64 15.03
N ALA A 209 -3.47 18.47 14.45
CA ALA A 209 -2.55 18.28 13.33
C ALA A 209 -2.90 19.18 12.13
N ALA A 210 -4.18 19.20 11.72
CA ALA A 210 -4.64 20.05 10.62
C ALA A 210 -4.47 21.54 10.93
N LYS A 211 -4.74 21.97 12.17
CA LYS A 211 -4.59 23.36 12.61
C LYS A 211 -3.13 23.81 12.67
N GLU A 212 -2.26 22.99 13.26
CA GLU A 212 -0.81 23.26 13.37
C GLU A 212 -0.16 23.32 11.99
N ALA A 213 -0.50 22.37 11.11
CA ALA A 213 -0.05 22.35 9.73
C ALA A 213 -0.77 23.36 8.83
N GLN A 214 -1.74 24.14 9.32
CA GLN A 214 -2.60 25.04 8.53
C GLN A 214 -3.09 24.37 7.22
N ALA A 215 -3.59 23.15 7.36
CA ALA A 215 -3.89 22.23 6.27
C ALA A 215 -5.32 21.70 6.36
N ASN A 216 -5.83 21.22 5.22
CA ASN A 216 -7.05 20.43 5.20
C ASN A 216 -6.75 18.98 5.63
N LEU A 217 -7.77 18.27 6.10
CA LEU A 217 -7.63 16.91 6.61
C LEU A 217 -8.17 15.89 5.61
N LEU A 218 -7.36 14.89 5.30
CA LEU A 218 -7.78 13.66 4.65
C LEU A 218 -7.79 12.52 5.68
N ILE A 219 -8.98 12.06 6.05
CA ILE A 219 -9.13 10.80 6.80
C ILE A 219 -8.99 9.67 5.78
N HIS A 220 -7.93 8.89 5.90
CA HIS A 220 -7.54 7.92 4.87
C HIS A 220 -7.49 6.50 5.44
N PRO A 221 -8.61 5.91 5.87
CA PRO A 221 -8.62 4.60 6.49
C PRO A 221 -8.24 3.49 5.50
N VAL A 222 -7.58 2.45 6.00
CA VAL A 222 -7.30 1.24 5.22
C VAL A 222 -8.49 0.29 5.25
N VAL A 223 -8.89 -0.20 4.09
CA VAL A 223 -10.01 -1.15 3.92
C VAL A 223 -9.63 -2.46 3.21
N GLY A 224 -8.35 -2.62 2.85
CA GLY A 224 -7.79 -3.92 2.45
C GLY A 224 -7.59 -4.84 3.66
N LEU A 225 -6.55 -5.67 3.62
CA LEU A 225 -6.20 -6.56 4.74
C LEU A 225 -5.64 -5.75 5.93
N THR A 226 -6.25 -5.90 7.09
CA THR A 226 -5.80 -5.30 8.36
C THR A 226 -5.28 -6.37 9.34
N LYS A 227 -5.00 -6.00 10.59
CA LYS A 227 -4.49 -6.96 11.58
C LYS A 227 -5.55 -8.03 11.87
N PRO A 228 -5.18 -9.32 12.01
CA PRO A 228 -6.11 -10.35 12.47
C PRO A 228 -6.77 -9.97 13.80
N GLY A 229 -8.10 -10.06 13.84
CA GLY A 229 -8.93 -9.68 14.99
C GLY A 229 -9.39 -8.22 15.02
N ASP A 230 -8.98 -7.38 14.04
CA ASP A 230 -9.56 -6.05 13.87
C ASP A 230 -11.05 -6.12 13.51
N ILE A 231 -11.79 -5.06 13.83
CA ILE A 231 -13.21 -4.92 13.46
C ILE A 231 -13.35 -4.94 11.92
N ASP A 232 -14.40 -5.58 11.42
CA ASP A 232 -14.66 -5.69 9.98
C ASP A 232 -14.77 -4.30 9.32
N HIS A 233 -14.36 -4.22 8.04
CA HIS A 233 -14.23 -2.93 7.38
C HIS A 233 -15.58 -2.25 7.12
N PHE A 234 -16.68 -2.98 6.95
CA PHE A 234 -18.01 -2.38 6.79
C PHE A 234 -18.44 -1.63 8.04
N THR A 235 -18.24 -2.24 9.21
CA THR A 235 -18.49 -1.59 10.51
C THR A 235 -17.58 -0.38 10.67
N ARG A 236 -16.28 -0.51 10.38
CA ARG A 236 -15.33 0.61 10.49
C ARG A 236 -15.69 1.78 9.59
N VAL A 237 -16.04 1.52 8.32
CA VAL A 237 -16.43 2.56 7.36
C VAL A 237 -17.66 3.30 7.86
N ARG A 238 -18.70 2.58 8.32
CA ARG A 238 -19.90 3.20 8.93
C ARG A 238 -19.55 4.05 10.16
N CYS A 239 -18.62 3.60 11.00
CA CYS A 239 -18.13 4.42 12.11
C CYS A 239 -17.44 5.69 11.61
N TYR A 240 -16.64 5.63 10.55
CA TYR A 240 -16.00 6.81 9.98
C TYR A 240 -17.01 7.77 9.37
N GLU A 241 -18.03 7.27 8.67
CA GLU A 241 -19.12 8.09 8.12
C GLU A 241 -19.87 8.83 9.23
N ALA A 242 -20.23 8.14 10.31
CA ALA A 242 -20.91 8.75 11.45
C ALA A 242 -20.05 9.83 12.15
N VAL A 243 -18.73 9.64 12.18
CA VAL A 243 -17.80 10.58 12.78
C VAL A 243 -17.48 11.75 11.83
N LEU A 244 -17.59 11.57 10.51
CA LEU A 244 -17.29 12.61 9.52
C LEU A 244 -18.20 13.84 9.67
N ASP A 245 -19.46 13.66 10.08
CA ASP A 245 -20.41 14.74 10.36
C ASP A 245 -19.97 15.64 11.53
N GLN A 246 -19.00 15.19 12.33
CA GLN A 246 -18.40 15.96 13.41
C GLN A 246 -17.18 16.78 12.96
N TYR A 247 -16.85 16.78 11.66
CA TYR A 247 -15.81 17.60 11.06
C TYR A 247 -16.38 18.71 10.16
N PRO A 248 -15.68 19.84 9.99
CA PRO A 248 -16.06 20.84 9.00
C PRO A 248 -15.92 20.27 7.58
N SER A 249 -17.04 20.16 6.87
CA SER A 249 -17.12 19.51 5.54
C SER A 249 -16.30 20.21 4.46
N THR A 250 -15.98 21.49 4.64
CA THR A 250 -15.18 22.27 3.66
C THR A 250 -13.68 22.01 3.76
N THR A 251 -13.20 21.51 4.91
CA THR A 251 -11.77 21.31 5.20
C THR A 251 -11.40 19.88 5.54
N THR A 252 -12.37 18.95 5.50
CA THR A 252 -12.16 17.54 5.79
C THR A 252 -12.82 16.68 4.74
N SER A 253 -12.09 15.67 4.27
CA SER A 253 -12.59 14.66 3.34
C SER A 253 -12.17 13.28 3.82
N MET A 254 -12.86 12.25 3.32
CA MET A 254 -12.55 10.86 3.61
C MET A 254 -12.49 10.06 2.32
N SER A 255 -11.41 9.30 2.16
CA SER A 255 -11.23 8.35 1.08
C SER A 255 -10.61 7.06 1.61
N LEU A 256 -11.00 5.92 1.06
CA LEU A 256 -10.61 4.60 1.52
C LEU A 256 -9.37 4.12 0.76
N LEU A 257 -8.37 3.63 1.49
CA LEU A 257 -7.15 3.08 0.91
C LEU A 257 -7.23 1.55 0.85
N ASN A 258 -7.14 0.98 -0.35
CA ASN A 258 -7.09 -0.48 -0.52
C ASN A 258 -5.68 -1.05 -0.30
N LEU A 259 -5.13 -0.85 0.89
CA LEU A 259 -3.81 -1.35 1.28
C LEU A 259 -3.94 -2.66 2.06
N ALA A 260 -3.10 -3.64 1.76
CA ALA A 260 -2.88 -4.77 2.65
C ALA A 260 -1.77 -4.42 3.66
N MET A 261 -2.14 -4.18 4.91
CA MET A 261 -1.18 -3.84 5.96
C MET A 261 -0.30 -5.04 6.31
N ARG A 262 0.98 -4.78 6.58
CA ARG A 262 1.94 -5.81 7.01
C ARG A 262 2.14 -5.80 8.53
N MET A 263 1.67 -4.77 9.19
CA MET A 263 1.97 -4.48 10.59
C MET A 263 3.48 -4.37 10.86
N ALA A 264 4.26 -3.85 9.91
CA ALA A 264 5.71 -3.75 9.96
C ALA A 264 6.20 -2.44 10.62
N GLY A 265 5.40 -1.89 11.54
CA GLY A 265 5.75 -0.78 12.41
C GLY A 265 6.49 0.36 11.69
N PRO A 266 7.76 0.63 12.04
CA PRO A 266 8.54 1.73 11.46
C PRO A 266 8.69 1.70 9.94
N ARG A 267 8.98 0.53 9.33
CA ARG A 267 9.13 0.44 7.86
C ARG A 267 7.81 0.75 7.16
N GLU A 268 6.70 0.28 7.72
CA GLU A 268 5.36 0.56 7.19
C GLU A 268 4.91 2.00 7.43
N ALA A 269 5.42 2.70 8.45
CA ALA A 269 5.20 4.14 8.61
C ALA A 269 5.83 4.94 7.46
N VAL A 270 7.09 4.63 7.09
CA VAL A 270 7.76 5.23 5.92
C VAL A 270 6.98 4.90 4.64
N TRP A 271 6.53 3.66 4.49
CA TRP A 271 5.73 3.23 3.35
C TRP A 271 4.42 4.01 3.23
N HIS A 272 3.69 4.16 4.33
CA HIS A 272 2.48 4.97 4.38
C HIS A 272 2.75 6.43 3.98
N GLY A 273 3.88 7.00 4.38
CA GLY A 273 4.30 8.34 3.94
C GLY A 273 4.43 8.44 2.42
N LEU A 274 5.14 7.48 1.80
CA LEU A 274 5.31 7.41 0.34
C LEU A 274 3.96 7.25 -0.38
N ILE A 275 3.09 6.35 0.10
CA ILE A 275 1.74 6.16 -0.46
C ILE A 275 0.95 7.47 -0.38
N ARG A 276 0.98 8.17 0.75
CA ARG A 276 0.20 9.41 0.96
C ARG A 276 0.75 10.57 0.15
N LYS A 277 2.07 10.65 -0.03
CA LYS A 277 2.68 11.54 -1.02
C LYS A 277 2.13 11.24 -2.41
N ASN A 278 2.09 9.97 -2.83
CA ASN A 278 1.55 9.60 -4.14
C ASN A 278 0.08 10.01 -4.29
N HIS A 279 -0.72 9.94 -3.22
CA HIS A 279 -2.09 10.44 -3.19
C HIS A 279 -2.22 11.98 -3.05
N GLY A 280 -1.11 12.74 -3.12
CA GLY A 280 -1.12 14.21 -3.15
C GLY A 280 -1.16 14.86 -1.77
N CYS A 281 -0.93 14.10 -0.69
CA CYS A 281 -0.83 14.65 0.65
C CYS A 281 0.53 15.34 0.85
N THR A 282 0.53 16.34 1.73
CA THR A 282 1.71 17.18 2.03
C THR A 282 2.24 16.96 3.44
N HIS A 283 1.37 16.45 4.33
CA HIS A 283 1.71 16.12 5.70
C HIS A 283 1.12 14.75 6.03
N PHE A 284 1.73 14.02 6.95
CA PHE A 284 1.26 12.71 7.38
C PHE A 284 1.41 12.54 8.88
N ILE A 285 0.32 12.14 9.53
CA ILE A 285 0.30 11.90 10.97
C ILE A 285 0.95 10.55 11.27
N VAL A 286 1.96 10.56 12.14
CA VAL A 286 2.60 9.33 12.64
C VAL A 286 2.46 9.26 14.16
N GLY A 287 1.51 8.44 14.60
CA GLY A 287 1.21 8.27 16.02
C GLY A 287 2.18 7.36 16.77
N ARG A 288 1.94 7.20 18.07
CA ARG A 288 2.58 6.17 18.89
C ARG A 288 2.24 4.78 18.34
N ASP A 289 3.25 3.91 18.26
CA ASP A 289 3.12 2.51 17.81
C ASP A 289 2.46 2.39 16.41
N HIS A 290 2.83 3.30 15.51
CA HIS A 290 2.24 3.36 14.17
C HIS A 290 2.49 2.05 13.40
N ALA A 291 1.41 1.43 12.90
CA ALA A 291 1.45 0.13 12.24
C ALA A 291 2.07 -1.01 13.09
N GLY A 292 2.04 -0.89 14.41
CA GLY A 292 2.50 -1.94 15.32
C GLY A 292 1.54 -3.15 15.43
N PRO A 293 2.06 -4.38 15.46
CA PRO A 293 1.29 -5.60 15.68
C PRO A 293 1.05 -5.87 17.17
N GLY A 294 1.66 -5.11 18.08
CA GLY A 294 1.61 -5.33 19.52
C GLY A 294 2.77 -6.19 19.98
N LYS A 295 2.48 -7.30 20.69
CA LYS A 295 3.47 -8.08 21.42
C LYS A 295 3.93 -9.35 20.70
N ASN A 296 5.20 -9.69 20.90
CA ASN A 296 5.86 -10.90 20.43
C ASN A 296 5.53 -12.12 21.32
N SER A 297 6.07 -13.28 20.95
CA SER A 297 5.86 -14.55 21.68
C SER A 297 6.39 -14.53 23.13
N GLN A 298 7.24 -13.56 23.48
CA GLN A 298 7.79 -13.37 24.83
C GLN A 298 7.01 -12.33 25.65
N GLY A 299 5.98 -11.71 25.08
CA GLY A 299 5.13 -10.70 25.76
C GLY A 299 5.69 -9.27 25.72
N GLU A 300 6.73 -9.03 24.92
CA GLU A 300 7.38 -7.74 24.68
C GLU A 300 6.82 -7.09 23.41
N ASP A 301 6.79 -5.75 23.33
CA ASP A 301 6.32 -5.08 22.12
C ASP A 301 7.30 -5.31 20.96
N PHE A 302 6.78 -5.61 19.76
CA PHE A 302 7.60 -5.83 18.55
C PHE A 302 8.43 -4.62 18.16
N TYR A 303 7.90 -3.42 18.41
CA TYR A 303 8.54 -2.15 18.11
C TYR A 303 8.38 -1.22 19.30
N GLY A 304 9.36 -0.34 19.51
CA GLY A 304 9.24 0.73 20.49
C GLY A 304 8.12 1.72 20.11
N PRO A 305 7.53 2.41 21.11
CA PRO A 305 6.37 3.26 20.90
C PRO A 305 6.61 4.44 19.93
N TYR A 306 7.85 4.85 19.73
CA TYR A 306 8.22 6.00 18.89
C TYR A 306 9.15 5.67 17.72
N ASP A 307 9.54 4.39 17.57
CA ASP A 307 10.47 3.94 16.53
C ASP A 307 10.00 4.32 15.12
N ALA A 308 8.68 4.30 14.91
CA ALA A 308 8.07 4.73 13.66
C ALA A 308 8.26 6.23 13.38
N GLN A 309 8.17 7.07 14.40
CA GLN A 309 8.40 8.51 14.25
C GLN A 309 9.87 8.80 13.97
N ASP A 310 10.78 8.10 14.64
CA ASP A 310 12.21 8.30 14.48
C ASP A 310 12.69 7.87 13.09
N LEU A 311 12.23 6.70 12.62
CA LEU A 311 12.55 6.24 11.27
C LEU A 311 11.93 7.13 10.19
N PHE A 312 10.69 7.57 10.38
CA PHE A 312 10.03 8.48 9.44
C PHE A 312 10.77 9.81 9.36
N ARG A 313 11.13 10.40 10.51
CA ARG A 313 11.88 11.67 10.59
C ARG A 313 13.23 11.56 9.87
N LYS A 314 13.93 10.43 10.01
CA LYS A 314 15.20 10.18 9.31
C LYS A 314 15.07 10.24 7.78
N HIS A 315 13.95 9.80 7.23
CA HIS A 315 13.70 9.73 5.80
C HIS A 315 12.73 10.81 5.28
N GLN A 316 12.28 11.74 6.13
CA GLN A 316 11.23 12.70 5.82
C GLN A 316 11.50 13.50 4.55
N ASP A 317 12.74 13.98 4.39
CA ASP A 317 13.16 14.78 3.24
C ASP A 317 13.15 13.95 1.94
N GLU A 318 13.55 12.68 2.00
CA GLU A 318 13.51 11.76 0.84
C GLU A 318 12.07 11.36 0.50
N ILE A 319 11.24 11.11 1.51
CA ILE A 319 9.80 10.87 1.32
C ILE A 319 9.21 12.10 0.65
N GLY A 320 9.51 13.31 1.12
CA GLY A 320 8.93 14.55 0.60
C GLY A 320 7.52 14.80 1.13
N ILE A 321 7.26 14.45 2.39
CA ILE A 321 6.02 14.76 3.11
C ILE A 321 6.38 15.12 4.56
N GLU A 322 5.75 16.12 5.15
CA GLU A 322 6.07 16.56 6.51
C GLU A 322 5.36 15.68 7.56
N MET A 323 6.08 15.13 8.52
CA MET A 323 5.48 14.36 9.61
C MET A 323 4.79 15.31 10.60
N VAL A 324 3.60 14.93 11.06
CA VAL A 324 2.87 15.62 12.13
C VAL A 324 2.65 14.70 13.32
#